data_AF-A0A9N8W940-F1
#
_entry.id   AF-A0A9N8W940-F1
#
_cell.length_a   1.000
_cell.length_b   1.000
_cell.length_c   1.000
_cell.angle_alpha   90.00
_cell.angle_beta   90.00
_cell.angle_gamma   90.00
#
_symmetry.space_group_name_H-M   'P 1'
#
loop_
_entity.id
_entity.type
_entity.pdbx_description
1 polymer ?
#
loop_
_entity_poly.entity_id
_entity_poly.type
_entity_poly.pdbx_seq_one_letter_code
_entity_poly.pdbx_strand_id
1 'polypeptide(L)'
;MSKLTSTPPLVDLNPAKSVHEVEIHLHEPLIQRPGSRKKRIGFQILNALARLEILLTKEEALASAVDSVKFLDQQRYNHSEIESVISVIQKSLVQFDEDGLLKKDTQAYMSELGLAAFFPKSSKRLVVSMMGSTNEFRAHLHEMTIVNQLVSMALQLQQDINLTNHKYMAHQLALLYQCLNQASEPFLKYKSRVEIHFDAIKTLTNSSDEPVLTKDHKEWLSQLTADIVTEALFSGRSVSTASRPLATYLTALDQTAAHQ
;
A
#
# COMPACT_ATOMS: atom_id res chain seq x y z
N MET A 1 46.14 43.22 -34.59
CA MET A 1 46.08 43.27 -33.10
C MET A 1 44.63 43.39 -32.69
N SER A 2 44.03 42.35 -32.10
CA SER A 2 42.67 42.43 -31.52
C SER A 2 42.68 41.74 -30.15
N LYS A 3 42.44 42.55 -29.11
CA LYS A 3 42.50 42.19 -27.68
C LYS A 3 41.11 41.75 -27.19
N LEU A 4 40.63 40.57 -27.60
CA LEU A 4 39.26 40.13 -27.30
C LEU A 4 39.14 38.74 -26.65
N THR A 5 40.24 38.11 -26.23
CA THR A 5 40.21 36.74 -25.69
C THR A 5 40.66 36.61 -24.23
N SER A 6 40.70 37.69 -23.46
CA SER A 6 41.06 37.61 -22.04
C SER A 6 40.12 38.43 -21.17
N THR A 7 38.96 37.84 -20.87
CA THR A 7 38.15 38.19 -19.70
C THR A 7 37.82 36.91 -18.96
N PRO A 8 38.23 36.77 -17.68
CA PRO A 8 37.88 35.61 -16.87
C PRO A 8 36.37 35.62 -16.53
N PRO A 9 35.77 34.45 -16.27
CA PRO A 9 34.33 34.33 -16.02
C PRO A 9 33.90 35.12 -14.77
N LEU A 10 32.73 35.73 -14.85
CA LEU A 10 32.22 36.70 -13.87
C LEU A 10 31.65 36.06 -12.59
N VAL A 11 31.44 34.74 -12.54
CA VAL A 11 30.99 34.03 -11.34
C VAL A 11 31.57 32.61 -11.34
N ASP A 12 32.29 32.27 -10.29
CA ASP A 12 32.75 30.92 -9.99
C ASP A 12 31.67 30.24 -9.14
N LEU A 13 30.81 29.43 -9.77
CA LEU A 13 29.77 28.68 -9.07
C LEU A 13 30.45 27.52 -8.34
N ASN A 14 30.90 27.80 -7.11
CA ASN A 14 31.35 26.88 -6.06
C ASN A 14 31.70 25.46 -6.56
N PRO A 15 32.98 25.04 -6.55
CA PRO A 15 33.34 23.68 -6.88
C PRO A 15 32.72 22.75 -5.83
N ALA A 16 31.65 22.05 -6.19
CA ALA A 16 31.01 21.07 -5.35
C ALA A 16 32.07 20.03 -4.94
N LYS A 17 32.49 20.08 -3.66
CA LYS A 17 33.55 19.23 -3.09
C LYS A 17 33.19 17.75 -2.96
N SER A 18 32.07 17.32 -3.51
CA SER A 18 31.77 15.93 -3.82
C SER A 18 30.55 15.90 -4.73
N VAL A 19 30.80 15.77 -6.04
CA VAL A 19 29.81 15.15 -6.93
C VAL A 19 29.58 13.78 -6.30
N HIS A 20 28.41 13.58 -5.69
CA HIS A 20 28.02 12.25 -5.26
C HIS A 20 28.06 11.41 -6.54
N GLU A 21 28.91 10.39 -6.53
CA GLU A 21 29.04 9.45 -7.63
C GLU A 21 27.62 9.03 -7.99
N VAL A 22 27.15 9.46 -9.16
CA VAL A 22 25.84 9.05 -9.66
C VAL A 22 25.95 7.55 -9.72
N GLU A 23 25.15 6.85 -8.91
CA GLU A 23 25.22 5.41 -8.79
C GLU A 23 24.78 4.83 -10.14
N ILE A 24 25.75 4.57 -11.02
CA ILE A 24 25.48 4.16 -12.39
C ILE A 24 25.23 2.65 -12.36
N HIS A 25 23.95 2.31 -12.30
CA HIS A 25 23.45 0.94 -12.34
C HIS A 25 23.52 0.35 -13.78
N LEU A 26 24.62 0.56 -14.50
CA LEU A 26 24.86 0.09 -15.87
C LEU A 26 24.77 -1.44 -16.03
N HIS A 27 24.97 -2.17 -14.92
CA HIS A 27 24.89 -3.62 -14.86
C HIS A 27 23.65 -4.13 -14.13
N GLU A 28 22.80 -3.23 -13.67
CA GLU A 28 21.52 -3.61 -13.10
C GLU A 28 20.55 -3.85 -14.25
N PRO A 29 19.99 -5.07 -14.39
CA PRO A 29 19.18 -5.38 -15.54
C PRO A 29 17.90 -4.54 -15.49
N LEU A 30 17.63 -3.77 -16.56
CA LEU A 30 16.39 -3.00 -16.78
C LEU A 30 15.12 -3.85 -16.57
N ILE A 31 15.25 -5.16 -16.74
CA ILE A 31 14.24 -6.17 -16.43
C ILE A 31 14.76 -6.93 -15.21
N GLN A 32 14.15 -6.70 -14.03
CA GLN A 32 14.43 -7.51 -12.85
C GLN A 32 14.35 -8.99 -13.25
N ARG A 33 15.43 -9.75 -13.04
CA ARG A 33 15.47 -11.18 -13.37
C ARG A 33 14.20 -11.81 -12.81
N PRO A 34 13.46 -12.65 -13.57
CA PRO A 34 12.31 -13.34 -13.01
C PRO A 34 12.80 -14.02 -11.75
N GLY A 35 12.18 -13.70 -10.61
CA GLY A 35 12.59 -14.24 -9.32
C GLY A 35 12.79 -15.75 -9.40
N SER A 36 13.59 -16.31 -8.50
CA SER A 36 13.82 -17.77 -8.43
C SER A 36 12.51 -18.53 -8.62
N ARG A 37 12.54 -19.73 -9.25
CA ARG A 37 11.34 -20.57 -9.42
C ARG A 37 10.55 -20.66 -8.10
N LYS A 38 11.27 -20.83 -7.00
CA LYS A 38 10.78 -20.76 -5.62
C LYS A 38 10.06 -19.45 -5.26
N LYS A 39 10.64 -18.28 -5.55
CA LYS A 39 10.00 -16.97 -5.36
C LYS A 39 8.70 -16.87 -6.16
N ARG A 40 8.69 -17.30 -7.43
CA ARG A 40 7.48 -17.29 -8.26
C ARG A 40 6.37 -18.19 -7.70
N ILE A 41 6.71 -19.42 -7.31
CA ILE A 41 5.76 -20.36 -6.70
C ILE A 41 5.27 -19.80 -5.34
N GLY A 42 6.17 -19.23 -4.54
CA GLY A 42 5.82 -18.58 -3.27
C GLY A 42 4.82 -17.42 -3.44
N PHE A 43 4.98 -16.59 -4.47
CA PHE A 43 3.99 -15.56 -4.81
C PHE A 43 2.68 -16.15 -5.35
N GLN A 44 2.73 -17.23 -6.12
CA GLN A 44 1.52 -17.92 -6.57
C GLN A 44 0.71 -18.46 -5.39
N ILE A 45 1.37 -19.08 -4.40
CA ILE A 45 0.73 -19.55 -3.16
C ILE A 45 0.15 -18.37 -2.38
N LEU A 46 0.91 -17.27 -2.21
CA LEU A 46 0.44 -16.09 -1.51
C LEU A 46 -0.81 -15.48 -2.17
N ASN A 47 -0.80 -15.33 -3.50
CA ASN A 47 -1.94 -14.82 -4.27
C ASN A 47 -3.15 -15.74 -4.18
N ALA A 48 -2.93 -17.06 -4.24
CA ALA A 48 -3.99 -18.05 -4.10
C ALA A 48 -4.61 -18.03 -2.69
N LEU A 49 -3.79 -17.89 -1.63
CA LEU A 49 -4.27 -17.72 -0.25
C LEU A 49 -5.07 -16.42 -0.08
N ALA A 50 -4.60 -15.30 -0.65
CA ALA A 50 -5.34 -14.03 -0.62
C ALA A 50 -6.70 -14.13 -1.33
N ARG A 51 -6.73 -14.80 -2.49
CA ARG A 51 -7.98 -15.05 -3.23
C ARG A 51 -8.92 -15.96 -2.45
N LEU A 52 -8.40 -17.02 -1.83
CA LEU A 52 -9.18 -17.94 -0.99
C LEU A 52 -9.82 -17.19 0.18
N GLU A 53 -9.07 -16.31 0.85
CA GLU A 53 -9.58 -15.51 1.98
C GLU A 53 -10.78 -14.63 1.60
N ILE A 54 -10.73 -14.03 0.40
CA ILE A 54 -11.83 -13.20 -0.14
C ILE A 54 -13.04 -14.09 -0.48
N LEU A 55 -12.82 -15.22 -1.15
CA LEU A 55 -13.89 -16.14 -1.53
C LEU A 55 -14.61 -16.73 -0.31
N LEU A 56 -13.87 -17.07 0.75
CA LEU A 56 -14.42 -17.55 2.02
C LEU A 56 -15.16 -16.44 2.77
N THR A 57 -14.68 -15.19 2.70
CA THR A 57 -15.40 -14.04 3.25
C THR A 57 -16.73 -13.80 2.55
N LYS A 58 -16.74 -13.96 1.22
CA LYS A 58 -17.96 -13.91 0.43
C LYS A 58 -18.90 -15.08 0.75
N GLU A 59 -18.37 -16.28 0.95
CA GLU A 59 -19.15 -17.46 1.34
C GLU A 59 -19.88 -17.24 2.67
N GLU A 60 -19.18 -16.78 3.70
CA GLU A 60 -19.77 -16.45 5.01
C GLU A 60 -20.84 -15.36 4.89
N ALA A 61 -20.58 -14.30 4.13
CA ALA A 61 -21.54 -13.22 3.93
C ALA A 61 -22.82 -13.72 3.24
N LEU A 62 -22.68 -14.55 2.20
CA LEU A 62 -23.81 -15.16 1.49
C LEU A 62 -24.58 -16.16 2.35
N ALA A 63 -23.90 -16.87 3.25
CA ALA A 63 -24.53 -17.78 4.20
C ALA A 63 -25.33 -17.02 5.28
N SER A 64 -24.87 -15.83 5.68
CA SER A 64 -25.54 -14.97 6.66
C SER A 64 -26.70 -14.14 6.10
N ALA A 65 -26.90 -14.12 4.78
CA ALA A 65 -27.92 -13.30 4.14
C ALA A 65 -29.33 -13.88 4.34
N VAL A 66 -30.29 -13.01 4.69
CA VAL A 66 -31.71 -13.36 4.94
C VAL A 66 -32.37 -13.98 3.69
N ASP A 67 -31.89 -13.61 2.50
CA ASP A 67 -32.37 -14.08 1.19
C ASP A 67 -31.44 -15.15 0.56
N SER A 68 -30.91 -16.08 1.35
CA SER A 68 -29.96 -17.12 0.91
C SER A 68 -30.41 -17.90 -0.34
N VAL A 69 -31.73 -18.09 -0.52
CA VAL A 69 -32.34 -18.78 -1.66
C VAL A 69 -32.12 -18.03 -2.99
N LYS A 70 -32.04 -16.69 -2.98
CA LYS A 70 -31.80 -15.89 -4.19
C LYS A 70 -30.36 -15.99 -4.71
N PHE A 71 -29.44 -16.49 -3.89
CA PHE A 71 -28.01 -16.52 -4.20
C PHE A 71 -27.47 -17.93 -4.48
N LEU A 72 -28.32 -18.93 -4.72
CA LEU A 72 -27.91 -20.32 -4.90
C LEU A 72 -26.89 -20.51 -6.05
N ASP A 73 -27.12 -19.89 -7.21
CA ASP A 73 -26.18 -19.99 -8.34
C ASP A 73 -24.86 -19.29 -8.02
N GLN A 74 -24.93 -18.16 -7.32
CA GLN A 74 -23.75 -17.41 -6.88
C GLN A 74 -22.94 -18.18 -5.83
N GLN A 75 -23.60 -18.91 -4.93
CA GLN A 75 -22.98 -19.80 -3.95
C GLN A 75 -22.31 -20.99 -4.63
N ARG A 76 -22.96 -21.62 -5.61
CA ARG A 76 -22.38 -22.73 -6.40
C ARG A 76 -21.14 -22.29 -7.16
N TYR A 77 -21.20 -21.14 -7.82
CA TYR A 77 -20.04 -20.55 -8.49
C TYR A 77 -18.90 -20.28 -7.50
N ASN A 78 -19.21 -19.65 -6.36
CA ASN A 78 -18.21 -19.35 -5.34
C ASN A 78 -17.55 -20.63 -4.79
N HIS A 79 -18.33 -21.69 -4.59
CA HIS A 79 -17.82 -22.99 -4.15
C HIS A 79 -16.87 -23.62 -5.17
N SER A 80 -17.24 -23.64 -6.46
CA SER A 80 -16.37 -24.13 -7.53
C SER A 80 -15.04 -23.35 -7.60
N GLU A 81 -15.10 -22.04 -7.41
CA GLU A 81 -13.90 -21.18 -7.38
C GLU A 81 -13.01 -21.47 -6.17
N ILE A 82 -13.60 -21.71 -4.99
CA ILE A 82 -12.87 -22.11 -3.78
C ILE A 82 -12.10 -23.41 -4.03
N GLU A 83 -12.76 -24.44 -4.55
CA GLU A 83 -12.12 -25.73 -4.82
C GLU A 83 -11.02 -25.62 -5.89
N SER A 84 -11.22 -24.80 -6.91
CA SER A 84 -10.21 -24.48 -7.92
C SER A 84 -8.96 -23.83 -7.30
N VAL A 85 -9.15 -22.83 -6.43
CA VAL A 85 -8.04 -22.14 -5.74
C VAL A 85 -7.30 -23.08 -4.79
N ILE A 86 -8.02 -23.93 -4.05
CA ILE A 86 -7.40 -24.96 -3.20
C ILE A 86 -6.54 -25.92 -4.05
N SER A 87 -7.04 -26.35 -5.21
CA SER A 87 -6.27 -27.19 -6.13
C SER A 87 -4.99 -26.49 -6.61
N VAL A 88 -5.03 -25.18 -6.88
CA VAL A 88 -3.85 -24.39 -7.25
C VAL A 88 -2.83 -24.35 -6.11
N ILE A 89 -3.26 -24.13 -4.87
CA ILE A 89 -2.38 -24.11 -3.69
C ILE A 89 -1.69 -25.48 -3.54
N GLN A 90 -2.45 -26.57 -3.58
CA GLN A 90 -1.92 -27.92 -3.44
C GLN A 90 -0.91 -28.26 -4.55
N LYS A 91 -1.23 -27.95 -5.81
CA LYS A 91 -0.31 -28.17 -6.94
C LYS A 91 0.97 -27.33 -6.81
N SER A 92 0.85 -26.09 -6.35
CA SER A 92 1.99 -25.19 -6.16
C SER A 92 2.91 -25.67 -5.04
N LEU A 93 2.35 -26.22 -3.96
CA LEU A 93 3.14 -26.85 -2.88
C LEU A 93 3.87 -28.10 -3.34
N VAL A 94 3.24 -28.94 -4.16
CA VAL A 94 3.91 -30.11 -4.78
C VAL A 94 5.06 -29.70 -5.70
N GLN A 95 4.93 -28.59 -6.44
CA GLN A 95 6.03 -28.07 -7.27
C GLN A 95 7.20 -27.52 -6.43
N PHE A 96 6.98 -27.22 -5.16
CA PHE A 96 8.01 -26.80 -4.21
C PHE A 96 8.82 -28.00 -3.70
N ASP A 97 8.23 -29.19 -3.64
CA ASP A 97 8.86 -30.44 -3.19
C ASP A 97 9.92 -30.97 -4.17
N GLU A 98 9.78 -30.71 -5.47
CA GLU A 98 10.72 -31.18 -6.50
C GLU A 98 12.16 -30.62 -6.32
N ASP A 99 12.32 -29.54 -5.53
CA ASP A 99 13.60 -28.87 -5.27
C ASP A 99 14.34 -29.40 -4.01
N GLY A 100 13.92 -30.54 -3.43
CA GLY A 100 14.68 -31.27 -2.40
C GLY A 100 14.42 -30.87 -0.94
N LEU A 101 13.45 -29.99 -0.68
CA LEU A 101 12.91 -29.75 0.66
C LEU A 101 11.73 -30.70 0.90
N LEU A 102 11.74 -31.40 2.05
CA LEU A 102 10.70 -32.34 2.49
C LEU A 102 9.28 -31.83 2.21
N LYS A 103 8.39 -32.77 1.86
CA LYS A 103 6.93 -32.62 1.76
C LYS A 103 6.38 -31.84 2.94
N LYS A 104 6.29 -30.51 2.79
CA LYS A 104 5.66 -29.68 3.80
C LYS A 104 4.18 -29.81 3.59
N ASP A 105 3.53 -30.50 4.53
CA ASP A 105 2.10 -30.44 4.67
C ASP A 105 1.63 -28.98 4.62
N THR A 106 0.46 -28.71 4.04
CA THR A 106 -0.08 -27.34 3.89
C THR A 106 -0.11 -26.64 5.25
N GLN A 107 -0.43 -27.41 6.30
CA GLN A 107 -0.38 -26.95 7.67
C GLN A 107 1.04 -26.56 8.15
N ALA A 108 2.05 -27.37 7.86
CA ALA A 108 3.43 -27.09 8.22
C ALA A 108 3.95 -25.84 7.49
N TYR A 109 3.64 -25.70 6.19
CA TYR A 109 4.01 -24.53 5.39
C TYR A 109 3.38 -23.24 5.93
N MET A 110 2.09 -23.26 6.25
CA MET A 110 1.40 -22.08 6.78
C MET A 110 1.85 -21.70 8.20
N SER A 111 2.15 -22.68 9.04
CA SER A 111 2.58 -22.47 10.43
C SER A 111 4.01 -21.94 10.53
N GLU A 112 4.96 -22.56 9.82
CA GLU A 112 6.38 -22.18 9.84
C GLU A 112 6.61 -20.75 9.33
N LEU A 113 5.81 -20.33 8.35
CA LEU A 113 5.92 -19.02 7.72
C LEU A 113 5.02 -17.96 8.36
N GLY A 114 4.27 -18.33 9.41
CA GLY A 114 3.32 -17.44 10.08
C GLY A 114 2.15 -16.98 9.20
N LEU A 115 1.97 -17.56 8.01
CA LEU A 115 0.93 -17.18 7.04
C LEU A 115 -0.49 -17.42 7.59
N ALA A 116 -0.62 -18.30 8.58
CA ALA A 116 -1.90 -18.54 9.20
C ALA A 116 -2.52 -17.27 9.78
N ALA A 117 -1.74 -16.45 10.48
CA ALA A 117 -2.20 -15.17 11.02
C ALA A 117 -2.71 -14.18 9.94
N PHE A 118 -2.18 -14.28 8.71
CA PHE A 118 -2.54 -13.42 7.58
C PHE A 118 -3.81 -13.87 6.86
N PHE A 119 -4.03 -15.18 6.77
CA PHE A 119 -5.13 -15.78 6.03
C PHE A 119 -5.97 -16.71 6.93
N PRO A 120 -6.65 -16.16 7.95
CA PRO A 120 -7.28 -16.95 8.98
C PRO A 120 -8.40 -17.87 8.50
N LYS A 121 -9.21 -17.42 7.54
CA LYS A 121 -10.28 -18.26 6.97
C LYS A 121 -9.70 -19.34 6.09
N SER A 122 -8.70 -18.99 5.28
CA SER A 122 -7.96 -19.93 4.43
C SER A 122 -7.31 -21.01 5.27
N SER A 123 -6.64 -20.64 6.36
CA SER A 123 -6.05 -21.57 7.32
C SER A 123 -7.06 -22.50 7.96
N LYS A 124 -8.20 -21.96 8.41
CA LYS A 124 -9.27 -22.78 8.99
C LYS A 124 -9.81 -23.79 7.97
N ARG A 125 -10.00 -23.36 6.71
CA ARG A 125 -10.46 -24.23 5.61
C ARG A 125 -9.42 -25.28 5.23
N LEU A 126 -8.13 -24.97 5.34
CA LEU A 126 -7.00 -25.85 5.04
C LEU A 126 -6.48 -26.64 6.25
N VAL A 127 -7.23 -26.70 7.36
CA VAL A 127 -6.95 -27.54 8.55
C VAL A 127 -5.75 -27.07 9.39
N VAL A 128 -5.57 -25.76 9.58
CA VAL A 128 -4.67 -25.23 10.62
C VAL A 128 -5.49 -24.79 11.83
N SER A 129 -5.34 -25.50 12.95
CA SER A 129 -5.87 -25.06 14.24
C SER A 129 -5.13 -23.78 14.66
N MET A 130 -5.87 -22.67 14.71
CA MET A 130 -5.31 -21.34 14.96
C MET A 130 -4.92 -21.15 16.42
N MET A 131 -3.64 -20.83 16.66
CA MET A 131 -3.17 -20.18 17.89
C MET A 131 -2.75 -18.74 17.59
N GLY A 132 -3.61 -17.76 17.89
CA GLY A 132 -3.18 -16.39 18.21
C GLY A 132 -3.23 -15.29 17.12
N SER A 133 -3.78 -14.13 17.54
CA SER A 133 -3.72 -12.75 17.02
C SER A 133 -4.08 -12.44 15.55
N THR A 134 -5.32 -12.72 15.13
CA THR A 134 -5.90 -12.25 13.85
C THR A 134 -6.31 -10.77 13.86
N ASN A 135 -6.54 -10.20 15.05
CA ASN A 135 -7.06 -8.82 15.18
C ASN A 135 -5.98 -7.75 15.00
N GLU A 136 -4.75 -7.98 15.48
CA GLU A 136 -3.67 -6.99 15.41
C GLU A 136 -3.21 -6.77 13.96
N PHE A 137 -3.14 -7.83 13.15
CA PHE A 137 -2.78 -7.72 11.74
C PHE A 137 -3.85 -6.99 10.92
N ARG A 138 -5.13 -7.31 11.15
CA ARG A 138 -6.24 -6.61 10.48
C ARG A 138 -6.28 -5.13 10.86
N ALA A 139 -6.06 -4.82 12.13
CA ALA A 139 -5.94 -3.44 12.59
C ALA A 139 -4.75 -2.73 11.89
N HIS A 140 -3.62 -3.41 11.73
CA HIS A 140 -2.46 -2.87 11.02
C HIS A 140 -2.74 -2.59 9.54
N LEU A 141 -3.34 -3.54 8.80
CA LEU A 141 -3.70 -3.32 7.40
C LEU A 141 -4.73 -2.20 7.23
N HIS A 142 -5.68 -2.12 8.17
CA HIS A 142 -6.66 -1.04 8.19
C HIS A 142 -5.97 0.31 8.38
N GLU A 143 -5.03 0.40 9.34
CA GLU A 143 -4.25 1.62 9.56
C GLU A 143 -3.40 1.98 8.34
N MET A 144 -2.72 1.03 7.70
CA MET A 144 -1.99 1.26 6.45
C MET A 144 -2.90 1.77 5.33
N THR A 145 -4.12 1.23 5.23
CA THR A 145 -5.11 1.66 4.23
C THR A 145 -5.51 3.11 4.46
N ILE A 146 -5.78 3.49 5.72
CA ILE A 146 -6.14 4.86 6.07
C ILE A 146 -4.99 5.83 5.76
N VAL A 147 -3.75 5.49 6.14
CA VAL A 147 -2.58 6.31 5.85
C VAL A 147 -2.37 6.47 4.34
N ASN A 148 -2.52 5.39 3.56
CA ASN A 148 -2.39 5.45 2.11
C ASN A 148 -3.47 6.34 1.47
N GLN A 149 -4.72 6.24 1.93
CA GLN A 149 -5.80 7.13 1.49
C GLN A 149 -5.48 8.60 1.82
N LEU A 150 -4.98 8.86 3.02
CA LEU A 150 -4.63 10.21 3.47
C LEU A 150 -3.52 10.83 2.61
N VAL A 151 -2.45 10.07 2.33
CA VAL A 151 -1.35 10.50 1.44
C VAL A 151 -1.87 10.73 0.02
N SER A 152 -2.70 9.82 -0.51
CA SER A 152 -3.26 9.95 -1.85
C SER A 152 -4.09 11.23 -1.99
N MET A 153 -4.96 11.51 -1.01
CA MET A 153 -5.76 12.73 -0.98
C MET A 153 -4.90 13.99 -0.85
N ALA A 154 -3.86 13.95 0.00
CA ALA A 154 -2.96 15.08 0.17
C ALA A 154 -2.17 15.41 -1.12
N LEU A 155 -1.66 14.39 -1.82
CA LEU A 155 -0.94 14.55 -3.08
C LEU A 155 -1.87 15.04 -4.20
N GLN A 156 -3.10 14.51 -4.27
CA GLN A 156 -4.11 14.98 -5.22
C GLN A 156 -4.41 16.47 -5.01
N LEU A 157 -4.62 16.89 -3.76
CA LEU A 157 -4.83 18.30 -3.42
C LEU A 157 -3.62 19.18 -3.80
N GLN A 158 -2.39 18.70 -3.63
CA GLN A 158 -1.20 19.46 -4.08
C GLN A 158 -1.19 19.72 -5.58
N GLN A 159 -1.60 18.74 -6.37
CA GLN A 159 -1.71 18.89 -7.82
C GLN A 159 -2.85 19.87 -8.16
N ASP A 160 -3.99 19.74 -7.50
CA ASP A 160 -5.20 20.49 -7.81
C ASP A 160 -5.12 21.98 -7.42
N ILE A 161 -4.21 22.36 -6.53
CA ILE A 161 -3.87 23.77 -6.25
C ILE A 161 -3.47 24.54 -7.53
N ASN A 162 -2.86 23.85 -8.50
CA ASN A 162 -2.38 24.44 -9.75
C ASN A 162 -3.46 24.55 -10.83
N LEU A 163 -4.67 24.04 -10.59
CA LEU A 163 -5.78 24.20 -11.52
C LEU A 163 -6.17 25.68 -11.66
N THR A 164 -6.78 25.99 -12.80
CA THR A 164 -7.35 27.31 -13.09
C THR A 164 -8.76 27.48 -12.52
N ASN A 165 -9.41 26.40 -12.12
CA ASN A 165 -10.74 26.39 -11.49
C ASN A 165 -10.73 25.47 -10.25
N HIS A 166 -11.14 26.00 -9.11
CA HIS A 166 -11.12 25.35 -7.81
C HIS A 166 -12.52 25.03 -7.26
N LYS A 167 -13.56 24.95 -8.10
CA LYS A 167 -14.96 24.71 -7.70
C LYS A 167 -15.14 23.50 -6.77
N TYR A 168 -14.32 22.46 -6.94
CA TYR A 168 -14.39 21.23 -6.14
C TYR A 168 -13.46 21.20 -4.92
N MET A 169 -12.68 22.26 -4.68
CA MET A 169 -11.66 22.24 -3.63
C MET A 169 -12.25 22.04 -2.24
N ALA A 170 -13.39 22.67 -1.93
CA ALA A 170 -14.06 22.46 -0.64
C ALA A 170 -14.52 21.01 -0.46
N HIS A 171 -14.93 20.34 -1.53
CA HIS A 171 -15.31 18.93 -1.48
C HIS A 171 -14.10 18.02 -1.25
N GLN A 172 -13.01 18.26 -1.98
CA GLN A 172 -11.76 17.51 -1.81
C GLN A 172 -11.17 17.69 -0.40
N LEU A 173 -11.28 18.91 0.16
CA LEU A 173 -10.88 19.19 1.53
C LEU A 173 -11.77 18.47 2.56
N ALA A 174 -13.08 18.34 2.30
CA ALA A 174 -13.97 17.55 3.13
C ALA A 174 -13.63 16.06 3.09
N LEU A 175 -13.24 15.52 1.93
CA LEU A 175 -12.75 14.14 1.81
C LEU A 175 -11.46 13.94 2.60
N LEU A 176 -10.51 14.88 2.52
CA LEU A 176 -9.29 14.85 3.34
C LEU A 176 -9.64 14.85 4.84
N TYR A 177 -10.58 15.70 5.26
CA TYR A 177 -11.06 15.75 6.64
C TYR A 177 -11.68 14.41 7.09
N GLN A 178 -12.44 13.75 6.22
CA GLN A 178 -12.98 12.42 6.50
C GLN A 178 -11.88 11.36 6.66
N CYS A 179 -10.83 11.39 5.82
CA CYS A 179 -9.66 10.53 6.00
C CYS A 179 -8.94 10.81 7.32
N LEU A 180 -8.75 12.09 7.68
CA LEU A 180 -8.19 12.48 8.97
C LEU A 180 -9.05 11.99 10.15
N ASN A 181 -10.37 11.90 9.98
CA ASN A 181 -11.27 11.35 11.00
C ASN A 181 -11.08 9.87 11.29
N GLN A 182 -10.62 9.12 10.31
CA GLN A 182 -10.33 7.70 10.45
C GLN A 182 -8.88 7.45 10.91
N ALA A 183 -8.00 8.44 10.75
CA ALA A 183 -6.58 8.33 11.08
C ALA A 183 -6.32 8.40 12.60
N SER A 184 -5.23 7.75 13.03
CA SER A 184 -4.81 7.69 14.44
C SER A 184 -4.04 8.95 14.90
N GLU A 185 -3.58 8.95 16.16
CA GLU A 185 -3.20 10.16 16.92
C GLU A 185 -2.17 11.16 16.33
N PRO A 186 -1.22 10.86 15.41
CA PRO A 186 -0.36 11.93 14.89
C PRO A 186 -1.09 12.84 13.90
N PHE A 187 -2.19 12.38 13.29
CA PHE A 187 -2.89 13.12 12.25
C PHE A 187 -4.03 13.99 12.77
N LEU A 188 -4.49 13.75 14.00
CA LEU A 188 -5.61 14.49 14.60
C LEU A 188 -5.36 16.00 14.66
N LYS A 189 -4.09 16.41 14.84
CA LYS A 189 -3.66 17.82 14.84
C LYS A 189 -3.95 18.56 13.52
N TYR A 190 -4.09 17.85 12.41
CA TYR A 190 -4.40 18.46 11.11
C TYR A 190 -5.90 18.73 10.93
N LYS A 191 -6.78 18.08 11.72
CA LYS A 191 -8.22 18.32 11.65
C LYS A 191 -8.58 19.76 11.99
N SER A 192 -8.04 20.26 13.12
CA SER A 192 -8.28 21.64 13.56
C SER A 192 -7.78 22.66 12.53
N ARG A 193 -6.65 22.37 11.86
CA ARG A 193 -6.15 23.21 10.76
C ARG A 193 -7.14 23.27 9.60
N VAL A 194 -7.74 22.15 9.22
CA VAL A 194 -8.77 22.11 8.18
C VAL A 194 -10.00 22.91 8.60
N GLU A 195 -10.51 22.70 9.82
CA GLU A 195 -11.70 23.37 10.35
C GLU A 195 -11.58 24.90 10.32
N ILE A 196 -10.40 25.44 10.66
CA ILE A 196 -10.14 26.89 10.67
C ILE A 196 -10.32 27.52 9.28
N HIS A 197 -9.92 26.82 8.21
CA HIS A 197 -9.90 27.39 6.85
C HIS A 197 -11.05 26.89 5.96
N PHE A 198 -11.80 25.87 6.40
CA PHE A 198 -12.82 25.21 5.60
C PHE A 198 -13.92 26.16 5.13
N ASP A 199 -14.49 26.97 6.04
CA ASP A 199 -15.59 27.88 5.70
C ASP A 199 -15.17 28.99 4.75
N ALA A 200 -13.93 29.48 4.88
CA ALA A 200 -13.36 30.47 3.97
C ALA A 200 -13.20 29.92 2.56
N ILE A 201 -12.65 28.69 2.43
CA ILE A 201 -12.49 28.01 1.14
C ILE A 201 -13.85 27.69 0.54
N LYS A 202 -14.78 27.15 1.33
CA LYS A 202 -16.15 26.81 0.88
C LYS A 202 -16.90 28.02 0.34
N THR A 203 -16.82 29.16 1.04
CA THR A 203 -17.45 30.41 0.59
C THR A 203 -16.83 30.87 -0.73
N LEU A 204 -15.49 30.84 -0.83
CA LEU A 204 -14.77 31.22 -2.05
C LEU A 204 -15.15 30.32 -3.24
N THR A 205 -15.20 29.00 -3.04
CA THR A 205 -15.53 28.04 -4.11
C THR A 205 -16.99 28.08 -4.54
N ASN A 206 -17.88 28.67 -3.74
CA ASN A 206 -19.30 28.84 -4.10
C ASN A 206 -19.61 30.24 -4.64
N SER A 207 -18.65 31.16 -4.65
CA SER A 207 -18.87 32.56 -5.02
C SER A 207 -18.97 32.81 -6.53
N SER A 208 -18.47 31.89 -7.36
CA SER A 208 -18.40 32.00 -8.82
C SER A 208 -18.48 30.63 -9.47
N ASP A 209 -18.74 30.57 -10.78
CA ASP A 209 -18.69 29.33 -11.56
C ASP A 209 -17.25 28.86 -11.85
N GLU A 210 -16.29 29.78 -11.87
CA GLU A 210 -14.87 29.50 -12.00
C GLU A 210 -14.08 30.15 -10.84
N PRO A 211 -14.28 29.68 -9.60
CA PRO A 211 -13.60 30.23 -8.45
C PRO A 211 -12.12 29.87 -8.48
N VAL A 212 -11.27 30.80 -8.07
CA VAL A 212 -9.83 30.59 -7.97
C VAL A 212 -9.40 30.82 -6.54
N LEU A 213 -8.61 29.89 -5.98
CA LEU A 213 -8.01 30.06 -4.66
C LEU A 213 -7.07 31.28 -4.64
N THR A 214 -7.15 32.05 -3.55
CA THR A 214 -6.17 33.10 -3.27
C THR A 214 -4.79 32.50 -3.03
N LYS A 215 -3.73 33.31 -3.21
CA LYS A 215 -2.35 32.88 -2.97
C LYS A 215 -2.18 32.29 -1.57
N ASP A 216 -2.76 32.92 -0.56
CA ASP A 216 -2.68 32.49 0.84
C ASP A 216 -3.34 31.12 1.05
N HIS A 217 -4.51 30.87 0.44
CA HIS A 217 -5.16 29.55 0.51
C HIS A 217 -4.35 28.47 -0.20
N LYS A 218 -3.68 28.80 -1.31
CA LYS A 218 -2.81 27.86 -2.02
C LYS A 218 -1.58 27.50 -1.20
N GLU A 219 -0.93 28.49 -0.59
CA GLU A 219 0.25 28.30 0.26
C GLU A 219 -0.11 27.48 1.51
N TRP A 220 -1.21 27.81 2.17
CA TRP A 220 -1.72 27.05 3.31
C TRP A 220 -2.01 25.59 2.95
N LEU A 221 -2.72 25.35 1.85
CA LEU A 221 -3.09 23.99 1.44
C LEU A 221 -1.87 23.17 1.03
N SER A 222 -0.89 23.81 0.38
CA SER A 222 0.40 23.20 0.05
C SER A 222 1.17 22.80 1.32
N GLN A 223 1.23 23.68 2.33
CA GLN A 223 1.88 23.36 3.60
C GLN A 223 1.15 22.24 4.35
N LEU A 224 -0.18 22.31 4.45
CA LEU A 224 -0.99 21.29 5.13
C LEU A 224 -0.75 19.90 4.53
N THR A 225 -0.82 19.80 3.21
CA THR A 225 -0.64 18.52 2.50
C THR A 225 0.80 18.02 2.59
N ALA A 226 1.81 18.90 2.54
CA ALA A 226 3.21 18.53 2.73
C ALA A 226 3.48 18.00 4.15
N ASP A 227 2.91 18.65 5.17
CA ASP A 227 3.04 18.22 6.56
C ASP A 227 2.40 16.83 6.77
N ILE A 228 1.21 16.60 6.20
CA ILE A 228 0.52 15.31 6.25
C ILE A 228 1.34 14.20 5.60
N VAL A 229 1.88 14.44 4.40
CA VAL A 229 2.72 13.46 3.68
C VAL A 229 4.00 13.19 4.45
N THR A 230 4.65 14.23 4.97
CA THR A 230 5.88 14.10 5.77
C THR A 230 5.63 13.27 7.02
N GLU A 231 4.54 13.55 7.76
CA GLU A 231 4.15 12.75 8.93
C GLU A 231 3.87 11.29 8.55
N ALA A 232 3.18 11.05 7.43
CA ALA A 232 2.88 9.70 6.96
C ALA A 232 4.13 8.90 6.59
N LEU A 233 5.11 9.52 5.94
CA LEU A 233 6.33 8.85 5.47
C LEU A 233 7.42 8.74 6.54
N PHE A 234 7.50 9.71 7.45
CA PHE A 234 8.62 9.84 8.40
C PHE A 234 8.21 9.73 9.88
N SER A 235 6.96 9.39 10.21
CA SER A 235 6.53 9.16 11.60
C SER A 235 7.26 8.01 12.32
N GLY A 236 8.17 7.30 11.65
CA GLY A 236 9.06 6.33 12.27
C GLY A 236 8.32 5.12 12.86
N ARG A 237 7.04 4.94 12.53
CA ARG A 237 6.27 3.76 12.93
C ARG A 237 6.91 2.56 12.27
N SER A 238 7.58 1.74 13.08
CA SER A 238 8.05 0.43 12.65
C SER A 238 6.89 -0.27 11.96
N VAL A 239 7.12 -0.76 10.74
CA VAL A 239 6.34 -1.85 10.14
C VAL A 239 6.03 -2.79 11.29
N SER A 240 4.76 -2.85 11.69
CA SER A 240 4.34 -3.41 12.97
C SER A 240 4.94 -4.82 13.14
N THR A 241 5.17 -5.27 14.38
CA THR A 241 5.49 -6.69 14.64
C THR A 241 4.50 -7.63 13.95
N ALA A 242 3.27 -7.18 13.68
CA ALA A 242 2.26 -7.89 12.92
C ALA A 242 2.62 -8.17 11.44
N SER A 243 3.37 -7.30 10.76
CA SER A 243 3.81 -7.49 9.37
C SER A 243 5.22 -8.11 9.27
N ARG A 244 5.92 -8.26 10.40
CA ARG A 244 7.23 -8.91 10.47
C ARG A 244 7.25 -10.34 9.91
N PRO A 245 6.25 -11.22 10.13
CA PRO A 245 6.28 -12.56 9.55
C PRO A 245 6.18 -12.52 8.02
N LEU A 246 5.37 -11.63 7.43
CA LEU A 246 5.29 -11.44 5.98
C LEU A 246 6.60 -10.89 5.42
N ALA A 247 7.20 -9.89 6.07
CA ALA A 247 8.51 -9.37 5.70
C ALA A 247 9.59 -10.46 5.77
N THR A 248 9.54 -11.31 6.80
CA THR A 248 10.45 -12.46 6.97
C THR A 248 10.24 -13.49 5.86
N TYR A 249 8.99 -13.78 5.48
CA TYR A 249 8.67 -14.65 4.36
C TYR A 249 9.23 -14.12 3.04
N LEU A 250 8.96 -12.85 2.71
CA LEU A 250 9.48 -12.21 1.50
C LEU A 250 11.01 -12.24 1.47
N THR A 251 11.65 -11.98 2.61
CA THR A 251 13.12 -12.04 2.75
C THR A 251 13.65 -13.47 2.60
N ALA A 252 12.97 -14.48 3.16
CA ALA A 252 13.36 -15.89 3.03
C ALA A 252 13.24 -16.40 1.58
N LEU A 253 12.29 -15.88 0.81
CA LEU A 253 12.19 -16.12 -0.63
C LEU A 253 13.35 -15.50 -1.41
N ASP A 254 13.93 -14.39 -0.92
CA ASP A 254 15.06 -13.69 -1.55
C ASP A 254 16.43 -14.28 -1.17
N GLN A 255 16.65 -14.65 0.10
CA GLN A 255 17.94 -15.17 0.58
C GLN A 255 18.31 -16.54 0.00
N THR A 256 17.34 -17.33 -0.45
CA THR A 256 17.60 -18.64 -1.06
C THR A 256 18.03 -18.57 -2.53
N ALA A 257 18.05 -17.38 -3.14
CA ALA A 257 18.59 -17.15 -4.48
C ALA A 257 20.10 -16.86 -4.49
N ALA A 258 20.74 -16.64 -3.34
CA ALA A 258 22.15 -16.25 -3.23
C ALA A 258 23.13 -17.42 -3.05
N HIS A 259 22.64 -18.66 -3.01
CA HIS A 259 23.46 -19.87 -2.82
C HIS A 259 23.32 -20.92 -3.94
N GLN A 260 22.97 -20.49 -5.15
CA GLN A 260 23.05 -21.32 -6.36
C GLN A 260 23.89 -20.62 -7.42
#